data_AF-A0A1L7LHD0-F1
#
_entry.id   AF-A0A1L7LHD0-F1
#
_cell.length_a   1.000
_cell.length_b   1.000
_cell.length_c   1.000
_cell.angle_alpha   90.00
_cell.angle_beta   90.00
_cell.angle_gamma   90.00
#
_symmetry.space_group_name_H-M   'P 1'
#
loop_
_entity.id
_entity.type
_entity.pdbx_description
1 polymer ?
#
loop_
_entity_poly.entity_id
_entity_poly.type
_entity_poly.pdbx_seq_one_letter_code
_entity_poly.pdbx_strand_id
1 'polypeptide(L)'
;MSGLIAFIIIFGIIVLVHEFGHFYFARKSGILVREFAIGMGPKIFAHQGKDGTAYTIRILPLGGYVRMAGWGEDTSEIKTGTPAALTLNKAGVVTRIDLSDRQVDKTALPINVTAYDLEDKLEITGRILEETKTYPVDHDATIVEEDGTEVRIAPLDVQYQNASIWGRLITNFAGPMNNFILGILFWSLDFCARRCSGFFKQSCTCDS
;
A
#
# COMPACT_ATOMS: atom_id res chain seq x y z
N MET A 1 9.98 -31.87 -5.94
CA MET A 1 8.96 -31.12 -5.17
C MET A 1 9.58 -30.13 -4.17
N SER A 2 10.57 -30.53 -3.36
CA SER A 2 11.15 -29.68 -2.30
C SER A 2 11.81 -28.38 -2.81
N GLY A 3 12.47 -28.42 -3.97
CA GLY A 3 13.14 -27.23 -4.54
C GLY A 3 12.17 -26.13 -4.98
N LEU A 4 11.00 -26.49 -5.50
CA LEU A 4 9.99 -25.50 -5.90
C LEU A 4 9.38 -24.80 -4.69
N ILE A 5 9.08 -25.56 -3.63
CA ILE A 5 8.56 -25.01 -2.37
C ILE A 5 9.61 -24.07 -1.75
N ALA A 6 10.87 -24.50 -1.67
CA ALA A 6 11.96 -23.67 -1.18
C ALA A 6 12.16 -22.40 -2.01
N PHE A 7 12.07 -22.50 -3.34
CA PHE A 7 12.15 -21.35 -4.24
C PHE A 7 11.03 -20.34 -3.96
N ILE A 8 9.77 -20.78 -3.86
CA ILE A 8 8.64 -19.89 -3.58
C ILE A 8 8.82 -19.17 -2.25
N ILE A 9 9.27 -19.89 -1.21
CA ILE A 9 9.49 -19.31 0.12
C ILE A 9 10.62 -18.27 0.08
N ILE A 10 11.79 -18.63 -0.47
CA ILE A 10 12.95 -17.74 -0.52
C ILE A 10 12.65 -16.51 -1.37
N PHE A 11 12.07 -16.71 -2.56
CA PHE A 11 11.68 -15.62 -3.44
C PHE A 11 10.64 -14.72 -2.78
N GLY A 12 9.64 -15.29 -2.11
CA GLY A 12 8.63 -14.54 -1.37
C GLY A 12 9.25 -13.67 -0.27
N ILE A 13 10.20 -14.18 0.50
CA ILE A 13 10.91 -13.40 1.54
C ILE A 13 11.71 -12.25 0.91
N ILE A 14 12.44 -12.52 -0.17
CA ILE A 14 13.23 -11.49 -0.86
C ILE A 14 12.33 -10.35 -1.35
N VAL A 15 11.21 -10.69 -2.01
CA VAL A 15 10.26 -9.69 -2.49
C VAL A 15 9.61 -8.94 -1.33
N LEU A 16 9.17 -9.64 -0.28
CA LEU A 16 8.58 -9.00 0.90
C LEU A 16 9.52 -7.95 1.52
N VAL A 17 10.80 -8.31 1.68
CA VAL A 17 11.82 -7.42 2.25
C VAL A 17 12.13 -6.25 1.32
N HIS A 18 12.11 -6.47 0.01
CA HIS A 18 12.23 -5.44 -1.03
C HIS A 18 11.10 -4.41 -0.93
N GLU A 19 9.85 -4.87 -1.03
CA GLU A 19 8.68 -3.99 -0.96
C GLU A 19 8.59 -3.29 0.40
N PHE A 20 8.93 -3.99 1.49
CA PHE A 20 8.99 -3.38 2.82
C PHE A 20 10.00 -2.23 2.89
N GLY A 21 11.09 -2.29 2.12
CA GLY A 21 12.03 -1.18 1.99
C GLY A 21 11.37 0.07 1.43
N HIS A 22 10.73 -0.07 0.26
CA HIS A 22 9.97 1.02 -0.34
C HIS A 22 8.93 1.58 0.61
N PHE A 23 8.13 0.72 1.23
CA PHE A 23 7.11 1.09 2.22
C PHE A 23 7.66 1.91 3.39
N TYR A 24 8.71 1.40 4.04
CA TYR A 24 9.27 2.03 5.23
C TYR A 24 9.86 3.41 4.92
N PHE A 25 10.64 3.52 3.85
CA PHE A 25 11.30 4.77 3.49
C PHE A 25 10.36 5.79 2.86
N ALA A 26 9.33 5.35 2.12
CA ALA A 26 8.27 6.23 1.63
C ALA A 26 7.58 6.95 2.80
N ARG A 27 7.12 6.17 3.78
CA ARG A 27 6.44 6.72 4.97
C ARG A 27 7.34 7.63 5.79
N LYS A 28 8.60 7.24 5.98
CA LYS A 28 9.58 8.08 6.67
C LYS A 28 9.84 9.41 5.96
N SER A 29 9.64 9.43 4.64
CA SER A 29 9.80 10.62 3.80
C SER A 29 8.52 11.47 3.68
N GLY A 30 7.46 11.12 4.41
CA GLY A 30 6.16 11.82 4.36
C GLY A 30 5.28 11.43 3.17
N ILE A 31 5.66 10.39 2.42
CA ILE A 31 4.89 9.91 1.26
C ILE A 31 3.82 8.95 1.77
N LEU A 32 2.56 9.23 1.44
CA LEU A 32 1.46 8.34 1.76
C LEU A 32 1.57 7.07 0.91
N VAL A 33 1.54 5.92 1.57
CA VAL A 33 1.36 4.63 0.92
C VAL A 33 -0.12 4.29 0.99
N ARG A 34 -0.78 4.23 -0.16
CA ARG A 34 -2.21 3.93 -0.28
C ARG A 34 -2.48 2.44 -0.16
N GLU A 35 -1.63 1.62 -0.76
CA GLU A 35 -1.74 0.15 -0.71
C GLU A 35 -0.37 -0.50 -0.55
N PHE A 36 -0.26 -1.46 0.38
CA PHE A 36 0.85 -2.38 0.50
C PHE A 36 0.34 -3.79 0.21
N ALA A 37 0.68 -4.32 -0.95
CA ALA A 37 0.18 -5.60 -1.43
C ALA A 37 1.26 -6.68 -1.37
N ILE A 38 0.92 -7.81 -0.77
CA ILE A 38 1.74 -9.03 -0.80
C ILE A 38 1.13 -9.99 -1.82
N GLY A 39 1.93 -10.35 -2.81
CA GLY A 39 1.51 -11.19 -3.92
C GLY A 39 0.88 -10.42 -5.08
N MET A 40 0.32 -11.18 -6.02
CA MET A 40 -0.30 -10.68 -7.25
C MET A 40 -1.65 -11.34 -7.54
N GLY A 41 -2.40 -10.74 -8.46
CA GLY A 41 -3.69 -11.24 -8.92
C GLY A 41 -4.85 -10.84 -8.00
N PRO A 42 -5.96 -11.61 -8.02
CA PRO A 42 -7.14 -11.34 -7.20
C PRO A 42 -6.82 -11.26 -5.72
N LYS A 43 -7.44 -10.29 -5.06
CA LYS A 43 -7.34 -10.04 -3.63
C LYS A 43 -8.11 -11.09 -2.85
N ILE A 44 -7.47 -11.65 -1.83
CA ILE A 44 -8.09 -12.58 -0.88
C ILE A 44 -8.52 -11.82 0.38
N PHE A 45 -7.65 -10.92 0.84
CA PHE A 45 -7.85 -10.20 2.10
C PHE A 45 -7.37 -8.76 1.95
N ALA A 46 -8.12 -7.84 2.56
CA ALA A 46 -7.78 -6.42 2.65
C ALA A 46 -8.01 -5.98 4.10
N HIS A 47 -7.06 -5.24 4.66
CA HIS A 47 -7.18 -4.62 5.96
C HIS A 47 -6.67 -3.19 5.90
N GLN A 48 -7.47 -2.23 6.33
CA GLN A 48 -7.03 -0.85 6.45
C GLN A 48 -6.31 -0.66 7.77
N GLY A 49 -5.03 -0.27 7.69
CA GLY A 49 -4.23 0.05 8.86
C GLY A 49 -4.59 1.41 9.45
N LYS A 50 -4.23 1.60 10.72
CA LYS A 50 -4.41 2.88 11.43
C LYS A 50 -3.60 4.04 10.83
N ASP A 51 -2.62 3.70 10.02
CA ASP A 51 -1.76 4.61 9.26
C ASP A 51 -2.37 5.07 7.93
N GLY A 52 -3.57 4.60 7.57
CA GLY A 52 -4.25 4.94 6.32
C GLY A 52 -3.79 4.11 5.11
N THR A 53 -2.89 3.14 5.32
CA THR A 53 -2.47 2.20 4.28
C THR A 53 -3.39 0.99 4.23
N ALA A 54 -3.83 0.61 3.02
CA ALA A 54 -4.51 -0.66 2.79
C ALA A 54 -3.49 -1.79 2.66
N TYR A 55 -3.50 -2.74 3.60
CA TYR A 55 -2.70 -3.95 3.54
C TYR A 55 -3.49 -5.05 2.84
N THR A 56 -3.00 -5.51 1.69
CA THR A 56 -3.70 -6.52 0.88
C THR A 56 -2.88 -7.79 0.70
N ILE A 57 -3.57 -8.94 0.75
CA ILE A 57 -2.98 -10.25 0.46
C ILE A 57 -3.69 -10.80 -0.77
N ARG A 58 -2.90 -11.17 -1.78
CA ARG A 58 -3.38 -11.64 -3.07
C ARG A 58 -3.04 -13.13 -3.28
N ILE A 59 -3.76 -13.77 -4.20
CA ILE A 59 -3.74 -15.23 -4.36
C ILE A 59 -2.40 -15.79 -4.82
N LEU A 60 -1.65 -15.06 -5.65
CA LEU A 60 -0.34 -15.50 -6.09
C LEU A 60 0.70 -14.98 -5.10
N PRO A 61 1.43 -15.83 -4.35
CA PRO A 61 2.45 -15.38 -3.40
C PRO A 61 3.75 -14.90 -4.10
N LEU A 62 3.71 -14.77 -5.43
CA LEU A 62 4.82 -14.29 -6.24
C LEU A 62 4.64 -12.80 -6.46
N GLY A 63 5.60 -12.01 -5.99
CA GLY A 63 5.56 -10.57 -6.15
C GLY A 63 4.93 -9.83 -4.96
N GLY A 64 4.69 -8.55 -5.19
CA GLY A 64 4.12 -7.59 -4.26
C GLY A 64 4.31 -6.21 -4.86
N TYR A 65 3.66 -5.20 -4.29
CA TYR A 65 3.88 -3.83 -4.70
C TYR A 65 3.52 -2.85 -3.58
N VAL A 66 4.13 -1.67 -3.66
CA VAL A 66 3.82 -0.51 -2.80
C VAL A 66 3.22 0.59 -3.66
N ARG A 67 1.93 0.88 -3.48
CA ARG A 67 1.23 1.94 -4.20
C ARG A 67 1.38 3.25 -3.44
N MET A 68 2.28 4.11 -3.94
CA MET A 68 2.61 5.40 -3.33
C MET A 68 1.81 6.53 -3.98
N ALA A 69 1.30 7.43 -3.15
CA ALA A 69 0.62 8.66 -3.55
C ALA A 69 1.40 9.40 -4.64
N GLY A 70 0.80 9.68 -5.79
CA GLY A 70 1.40 10.50 -6.86
C GLY A 70 2.64 9.87 -7.54
N TRP A 71 2.76 8.53 -7.50
CA TRP A 71 3.81 7.79 -8.21
C TRP A 71 3.21 6.68 -9.09
N GLY A 72 3.52 6.72 -10.38
CA GLY A 72 2.94 5.78 -11.37
C GLY A 72 1.47 6.11 -11.70
N GLU A 73 0.68 5.10 -12.07
CA GLU A 73 -0.76 5.21 -12.36
C GLU A 73 -1.60 5.24 -11.07
N ASP A 74 -1.26 6.12 -10.12
CA ASP A 74 -1.95 6.23 -8.83
C ASP A 74 -3.08 7.28 -8.83
N THR A 75 -3.35 7.91 -9.98
CA THR A 75 -4.50 8.78 -10.12
C THR A 75 -5.75 7.92 -10.08
N SER A 76 -6.45 7.91 -8.94
CA SER A 76 -7.79 7.33 -8.84
C SER A 76 -8.75 8.20 -9.62
N GLU A 77 -8.69 8.08 -10.95
CA GLU A 77 -9.52 8.83 -11.88
C GLU A 77 -10.97 8.35 -11.72
N ILE A 78 -11.76 9.10 -10.99
CA ILE A 78 -13.20 8.90 -10.94
C ILE A 78 -13.75 9.35 -12.29
N LYS A 79 -14.39 8.44 -13.04
CA LYS A 79 -15.03 8.82 -14.30
C LYS A 79 -16.23 9.72 -14.01
N THR A 80 -16.39 10.78 -14.79
CA THR A 80 -17.58 11.62 -14.71
C THR A 80 -18.83 10.80 -14.99
N GLY A 81 -19.83 10.89 -14.13
CA GLY A 81 -21.06 10.11 -14.19
C GLY A 81 -21.01 8.81 -13.38
N THR A 82 -19.90 8.47 -12.74
CA THR A 82 -19.83 7.32 -11.83
C THR A 82 -20.75 7.55 -10.62
N PRO A 83 -21.63 6.57 -10.30
CA PRO A 83 -22.40 6.62 -9.06
C PRO A 83 -21.46 6.45 -7.86
N ALA A 84 -21.61 7.29 -6.86
CA ALA A 84 -20.83 7.22 -5.63
C ALA A 84 -21.74 7.44 -4.41
N ALA A 85 -21.39 6.84 -3.28
CA ALA A 85 -22.06 7.07 -2.02
C ALA A 85 -21.14 7.83 -1.06
N LEU A 86 -21.56 9.03 -0.63
CA LEU A 86 -20.78 9.87 0.28
C LEU A 86 -21.20 9.66 1.72
N THR A 87 -20.24 9.38 2.60
CA THR A 87 -20.46 9.43 4.05
C THR A 87 -19.98 10.78 4.56
N LEU A 88 -20.89 11.53 5.20
CA LEU A 88 -20.60 12.85 5.74
C LEU A 88 -20.51 12.81 7.26
N ASN A 89 -19.59 13.59 7.82
CA ASN A 89 -19.55 13.84 9.25
C ASN A 89 -20.64 14.85 9.69
N LYS A 90 -20.71 15.14 11.00
CA LYS A 90 -21.69 16.08 11.57
C LYS A 90 -21.54 17.52 11.04
N ALA A 91 -20.38 17.88 10.49
CA ALA A 91 -20.11 19.19 9.90
C ALA A 91 -20.43 19.26 8.40
N GLY A 92 -20.89 18.17 7.79
CA GLY A 92 -21.17 18.10 6.35
C GLY A 92 -19.92 17.95 5.48
N VAL A 93 -18.80 17.53 6.05
CA VAL A 93 -17.56 17.21 5.32
C VAL A 93 -17.55 15.71 5.00
N VAL A 94 -17.18 15.37 3.77
CA VAL A 94 -17.11 14.00 3.28
C VAL A 94 -15.89 13.30 3.88
N THR A 95 -16.13 12.20 4.60
CA THR A 95 -15.06 11.38 5.20
C THR A 95 -14.82 10.07 4.47
N ARG A 96 -15.80 9.60 3.69
CA ARG A 96 -15.70 8.36 2.90
C ARG A 96 -16.50 8.47 1.61
N ILE A 97 -15.88 8.06 0.51
CA ILE A 97 -16.44 8.05 -0.86
C ILE A 97 -16.49 6.59 -1.31
N ASP A 98 -17.67 6.01 -1.44
CA ASP A 98 -17.82 4.64 -1.90
C ASP A 98 -18.12 4.62 -3.40
N LEU A 99 -17.20 4.08 -4.22
CA LEU A 99 -17.39 3.88 -5.65
C LEU A 99 -17.82 2.45 -5.97
N SER A 100 -17.98 1.59 -4.96
CA SER A 100 -18.37 0.21 -5.17
C SER A 100 -19.89 0.10 -5.35
N ASP A 101 -20.33 -0.80 -6.22
CA ASP A 101 -21.76 -1.15 -6.39
C ASP A 101 -22.35 -1.87 -5.16
N ARG A 102 -21.54 -2.10 -4.12
CA ARG A 102 -21.98 -2.74 -2.88
C ARG A 102 -22.48 -1.66 -1.93
N GLN A 103 -23.80 -1.55 -1.81
CA GLN A 103 -24.46 -0.68 -0.83
C GLN A 103 -24.16 -1.16 0.59
N VAL A 104 -23.08 -0.68 1.20
CA VAL A 104 -22.69 -1.06 2.57
C VAL A 104 -23.28 -0.11 3.62
N ASP A 105 -23.62 1.14 3.28
CA ASP A 105 -24.09 2.11 4.27
C ASP A 105 -25.44 2.74 3.92
N LYS A 106 -26.43 2.55 4.81
CA LYS A 106 -27.77 3.14 4.68
C LYS A 106 -27.78 4.65 4.96
N THR A 107 -26.69 5.19 5.49
CA THR A 107 -26.54 6.60 5.88
C THR A 107 -25.78 7.40 4.82
N ALA A 108 -25.23 6.74 3.80
CA ALA A 108 -24.47 7.41 2.75
C ALA A 108 -25.40 8.12 1.76
N LEU A 109 -24.99 9.31 1.33
CA LEU A 109 -25.68 10.15 0.37
C LEU A 109 -25.31 9.72 -1.06
N PRO A 110 -26.25 9.15 -1.84
CA PRO A 110 -25.97 8.76 -3.21
C PRO A 110 -25.86 10.00 -4.11
N ILE A 111 -24.78 10.06 -4.88
CA ILE A 111 -24.52 11.12 -5.86
C ILE A 111 -24.07 10.52 -7.20
N ASN A 112 -24.28 11.24 -8.30
CA ASN A 112 -23.53 10.98 -9.54
C ASN A 112 -22.40 12.01 -9.64
N VAL A 113 -21.15 11.57 -9.62
CA VAL A 113 -19.98 12.46 -9.59
C VAL A 113 -19.89 13.23 -10.90
N THR A 114 -19.88 14.56 -10.84
CA THR A 114 -19.76 15.42 -12.03
C THR A 114 -18.37 16.03 -12.16
N ALA A 115 -17.77 16.41 -11.02
CA ALA A 115 -16.41 16.93 -10.94
C ALA A 115 -15.85 16.64 -9.55
N TYR A 116 -14.53 16.55 -9.43
CA TYR A 116 -13.86 16.39 -8.15
C TYR A 116 -12.45 16.99 -8.23
N ASP A 117 -11.97 17.42 -7.08
CA ASP A 117 -10.59 17.85 -6.86
C ASP A 117 -10.21 17.36 -5.47
N LEU A 118 -9.58 16.19 -5.40
CA LEU A 118 -9.21 15.52 -4.15
C LEU A 118 -7.75 15.77 -3.77
N GLU A 119 -7.05 16.61 -4.53
CA GLU A 119 -5.61 16.84 -4.38
C GLU A 119 -5.30 18.23 -3.84
N ASP A 120 -5.92 19.28 -4.40
CA ASP A 120 -5.66 20.67 -4.06
C ASP A 120 -6.84 21.28 -3.28
N LYS A 121 -8.05 21.28 -3.88
CA LYS A 121 -9.22 21.94 -3.27
C LYS A 121 -9.93 21.10 -2.22
N LEU A 122 -9.77 19.77 -2.26
CA LEU A 122 -10.48 18.83 -1.41
C LEU A 122 -12.01 19.00 -1.49
N GLU A 123 -12.55 18.89 -2.71
CA GLU A 123 -13.98 19.03 -2.98
C GLU A 123 -14.47 17.96 -3.94
N ILE A 124 -15.72 17.53 -3.77
CA ILE A 124 -16.41 16.63 -4.68
C ILE A 124 -17.77 17.21 -5.06
N THR A 125 -18.04 17.28 -6.36
CA THR A 125 -19.30 17.77 -6.91
C THR A 125 -20.10 16.60 -7.46
N GLY A 126 -21.37 16.52 -7.06
CA GLY A 126 -22.28 15.50 -7.54
C GLY A 126 -23.68 16.03 -7.80
N ARG A 127 -24.41 15.30 -8.64
CA ARG A 127 -25.83 15.57 -8.92
C ARG A 127 -26.73 14.70 -8.05
N ILE A 128 -27.69 15.31 -7.37
CA ILE A 128 -28.70 14.66 -6.52
C ILE A 128 -30.07 15.19 -6.98
N LEU A 129 -30.97 14.31 -7.43
CA LEU A 129 -32.34 14.69 -7.83
C LEU A 129 -32.37 15.94 -8.75
N GLU A 130 -31.46 16.00 -9.72
CA GLU A 130 -31.25 17.11 -10.69
C GLU A 130 -30.55 18.38 -10.16
N GLU A 131 -30.33 18.50 -8.85
CA GLU A 131 -29.53 19.59 -8.27
C GLU A 131 -28.04 19.21 -8.23
N THR A 132 -27.16 20.15 -8.59
CA THR A 132 -25.70 19.95 -8.50
C THR A 132 -25.20 20.59 -7.22
N LYS A 133 -24.53 19.81 -6.37
CA LYS A 133 -24.01 20.28 -5.09
C LYS A 133 -22.56 19.85 -4.90
N THR A 134 -21.77 20.77 -4.36
CA THR A 134 -20.37 20.56 -3.99
C THR A 134 -20.26 20.31 -2.50
N TYR A 135 -19.45 19.34 -2.14
CA TYR A 135 -19.17 18.96 -0.77
C TYR A 135 -17.67 19.09 -0.49
N PRO A 136 -17.27 19.69 0.63
CA PRO A 136 -15.90 19.64 1.08
C PRO A 136 -15.54 18.21 1.48
N VAL A 137 -14.31 17.81 1.20
CA VAL A 137 -13.75 16.49 1.49
C VAL A 137 -12.69 16.62 2.57
N ASP A 138 -12.71 15.69 3.51
CA ASP A 138 -11.72 15.64 4.57
C ASP A 138 -10.35 15.27 3.98
N HIS A 139 -9.28 15.89 4.48
CA HIS A 139 -7.91 15.62 4.04
C HIS A 139 -7.51 14.13 4.20
N ASP A 140 -8.08 13.46 5.20
CA ASP A 140 -7.84 12.06 5.50
C ASP A 140 -8.97 11.15 5.02
N ALA A 141 -9.87 11.65 4.16
CA ALA A 141 -10.99 10.88 3.63
C ALA A 141 -10.54 9.60 2.91
N THR A 142 -11.42 8.61 2.87
CA THR A 142 -11.19 7.34 2.19
C THR A 142 -12.04 7.21 0.94
N ILE A 143 -11.51 6.53 -0.07
CA ILE A 143 -12.21 6.07 -1.26
C ILE A 143 -12.27 4.55 -1.21
N VAL A 144 -13.45 3.99 -1.44
CA VAL A 144 -13.61 2.56 -1.68
C VAL A 144 -13.65 2.35 -3.17
N GLU A 145 -12.63 1.69 -3.70
CA GLU A 145 -12.50 1.39 -5.13
C GLU A 145 -13.52 0.32 -5.56
N GLU A 146 -13.70 0.17 -6.88
CA GLU A 146 -14.60 -0.83 -7.47
C GLU A 146 -14.29 -2.26 -6.98
N ASP A 147 -13.01 -2.53 -6.69
CA ASP A 147 -12.53 -3.82 -6.19
C ASP A 147 -12.73 -4.01 -4.66
N GLY A 148 -13.36 -3.03 -4.00
CA GLY A 148 -13.64 -2.98 -2.56
C GLY A 148 -12.43 -2.60 -1.69
N THR A 149 -11.30 -2.17 -2.24
CA THR A 149 -10.20 -1.64 -1.42
C THR A 149 -10.58 -0.27 -0.90
N GLU A 150 -10.56 -0.10 0.43
CA GLU A 150 -10.65 1.22 1.03
C GLU A 150 -9.25 1.83 1.16
N VAL A 151 -8.98 2.86 0.37
CA VAL A 151 -7.71 3.60 0.34
C VAL A 151 -7.94 5.04 0.72
N ARG A 152 -6.94 5.68 1.34
CA ARG A 152 -7.00 7.11 1.64
C ARG A 152 -6.82 7.94 0.37
N ILE A 153 -7.47 9.10 0.31
CA ILE A 153 -7.17 10.13 -0.71
C ILE A 153 -5.73 10.64 -0.56
N ALA A 154 -5.18 11.23 -1.62
CA ALA A 154 -3.79 11.68 -1.66
C ALA A 154 -3.69 13.19 -1.98
N PRO A 155 -3.92 14.06 -0.98
CA PRO A 155 -3.68 15.50 -1.12
C PRO A 155 -2.22 15.79 -1.50
N LEU A 156 -1.96 16.94 -2.13
CA LEU A 156 -0.65 17.27 -2.70
C LEU A 156 0.52 17.18 -1.71
N ASP A 157 0.28 17.45 -0.42
CA ASP A 157 1.30 17.48 0.62
C ASP A 157 1.93 16.10 0.90
N VAL A 158 1.14 15.02 0.76
CA VAL A 158 1.55 13.63 1.02
C VAL A 158 1.96 12.85 -0.24
N GLN A 159 1.98 13.50 -1.41
CA GLN A 159 2.36 12.86 -2.67
C GLN A 159 3.90 12.72 -2.82
N TYR A 160 4.30 11.68 -3.54
CA TYR A 160 5.69 11.38 -3.89
C TYR A 160 6.40 12.57 -4.54
N GLN A 161 5.72 13.30 -5.42
CA GLN A 161 6.31 14.46 -6.12
C GLN A 161 6.63 15.62 -5.19
N ASN A 162 5.87 15.75 -4.10
CA ASN A 162 6.04 16.82 -3.11
C ASN A 162 7.10 16.47 -2.05
N ALA A 163 7.46 15.19 -1.92
CA ALA A 163 8.52 14.78 -1.01
C ALA A 163 9.88 15.38 -1.38
N SER A 164 10.75 15.51 -0.36
CA SER A 164 12.12 15.99 -0.58
C SER A 164 12.87 15.14 -1.60
N ILE A 165 13.84 15.73 -2.29
CA ILE A 165 14.68 15.02 -3.28
C ILE A 165 15.35 13.81 -2.63
N TRP A 166 15.85 13.96 -1.40
CA TRP A 166 16.44 12.87 -0.64
C TRP A 166 15.42 11.79 -0.27
N GLY A 167 14.20 12.18 0.10
CA GLY A 167 13.11 11.26 0.38
C GLY A 167 12.73 10.41 -0.84
N ARG A 168 12.61 11.04 -2.00
CA ARG A 168 12.37 10.36 -3.28
C ARG A 168 13.51 9.40 -3.65
N LEU A 169 14.75 9.87 -3.54
CA LEU A 169 15.93 9.07 -3.86
C LEU A 169 16.01 7.84 -2.96
N ILE A 170 15.90 8.00 -1.64
CA ILE A 170 16.02 6.86 -0.73
C ILE A 170 14.85 5.89 -0.89
N THR A 171 13.64 6.39 -1.16
CA THR A 171 12.47 5.55 -1.42
C THR A 171 12.68 4.69 -2.67
N ASN A 172 13.22 5.23 -3.76
CA ASN A 172 13.52 4.45 -4.97
C ASN A 172 14.60 3.39 -4.77
N PHE A 173 15.62 3.67 -3.94
CA PHE A 173 16.70 2.73 -3.69
C PHE A 173 16.45 1.77 -2.52
N ALA A 174 15.39 1.99 -1.75
CA ALA A 174 15.15 1.27 -0.51
C ALA A 174 14.94 -0.23 -0.71
N GLY A 175 14.22 -0.65 -1.75
CA GLY A 175 14.00 -2.06 -2.05
C GLY A 175 15.29 -2.82 -2.34
N PRO A 176 16.10 -2.40 -3.34
CA PRO A 176 17.40 -3.01 -3.60
C PRO A 176 18.30 -3.01 -2.35
N MET A 177 18.39 -1.88 -1.65
CA MET A 177 19.19 -1.76 -0.43
C MET A 177 18.78 -2.78 0.64
N ASN A 178 17.48 -2.95 0.89
CA ASN A 178 16.99 -3.93 1.86
C ASN A 178 17.37 -5.36 1.49
N ASN A 179 17.33 -5.71 0.20
CA ASN A 179 17.79 -7.03 -0.26
C ASN A 179 19.30 -7.22 -0.07
N PHE A 180 20.11 -6.18 -0.28
CA PHE A 180 21.54 -6.22 0.03
C PHE A 180 21.80 -6.45 1.53
N ILE A 181 21.08 -5.73 2.39
CA ILE A 181 21.16 -5.91 3.86
C ILE A 181 20.76 -7.33 4.24
N LEU A 182 19.66 -7.84 3.69
CA LEU A 182 19.19 -9.21 3.90
C LEU A 182 20.27 -10.23 3.52
N GLY A 183 20.92 -10.05 2.37
CA GLY A 183 22.01 -10.92 1.91
C GLY A 183 23.21 -10.92 2.87
N ILE A 184 23.62 -9.76 3.37
CA ILE A 184 24.71 -9.66 4.35
C ILE A 184 24.34 -10.37 5.65
N LEU A 185 23.10 -10.21 6.13
CA LEU A 185 22.61 -10.88 7.34
C LEU A 185 22.61 -12.40 7.18
N PHE A 186 22.07 -12.91 6.07
CA PHE A 186 22.09 -14.35 5.79
C PHE A 186 23.50 -14.90 5.70
N TRP A 187 24.39 -14.22 4.98
CA TRP A 187 25.80 -14.63 4.89
C TRP A 187 26.48 -14.65 6.25
N SER A 188 26.26 -13.63 7.08
CA SER A 188 26.84 -13.54 8.43
C SER A 188 26.33 -14.66 9.34
N LEU A 189 25.03 -14.96 9.28
CA LEU A 189 24.41 -16.04 10.06
C LEU A 189 24.91 -17.42 9.61
N ASP A 190 24.97 -17.68 8.30
CA ASP A 190 25.49 -18.94 7.75
C ASP A 190 26.98 -19.11 8.08
N PHE A 191 27.77 -18.05 7.95
CA PHE A 191 29.19 -18.06 8.36
C PHE A 191 29.36 -18.43 9.84
N CYS A 192 28.55 -17.83 10.72
CA CYS A 192 28.56 -18.16 12.15
C CYS A 192 28.14 -19.61 12.41
N ALA A 193 27.09 -20.09 11.76
CA ALA A 193 26.60 -21.47 11.90
C ALA A 193 27.63 -22.50 11.40
N ARG A 194 28.31 -22.22 10.28
CA ARG A 194 29.40 -23.05 9.75
C ARG A 194 30.63 -23.04 10.64
N ARG A 195 30.96 -21.91 11.26
CA ARG A 195 32.05 -21.80 12.25
C ARG A 195 31.75 -22.65 13.49
N CYS A 196 30.53 -22.59 14.02
CA CYS A 196 30.10 -23.40 15.18
C CYS A 196 30.06 -24.90 14.86
N SER A 197 29.54 -25.30 13.70
CA SER A 197 29.53 -26.71 13.29
C SER A 197 30.92 -27.26 12.94
N GLY A 198 31.82 -26.41 12.39
CA GLY A 198 33.23 -26.74 12.21
C GLY A 198 33.99 -26.89 13.54
N PHE A 199 33.69 -26.06 14.54
CA PHE A 199 34.25 -26.17 15.89
C PHE A 199 33.80 -27.48 16.59
N PHE A 200 32.54 -27.87 16.42
CA PHE A 200 32.02 -29.13 16.95
C PHE A 200 32.65 -30.36 16.28
N LYS A 201 32.97 -30.27 14.98
CA LYS A 201 33.65 -31.34 14.24
C LYS A 201 35.08 -31.58 14.70
N GLN A 202 35.78 -30.53 15.15
CA GLN A 202 37.16 -30.62 15.62
C GLN A 202 37.25 -31.18 17.05
N SER A 203 36.21 -31.00 17.86
CA SER A 203 36.09 -31.62 19.20
C SER A 203 35.69 -33.10 19.17
N CYS A 204 35.20 -33.62 18.04
CA CYS A 204 34.82 -35.04 17.90
C CYS A 204 35.94 -35.93 17.31
N THR A 205 37.14 -35.41 17.03
CA THR A 205 38.28 -36.17 16.49
C THR A 205 39.44 -36.36 17.48
N CYS A 206 39.21 -36.14 18.77
CA CYS A 206 40.17 -36.45 19.84
C CYS A 206 39.53 -37.37 20.88
N ASP A 207 39.20 -38.59 20.49
CA ASP A 207 39.32 -39.75 21.39
C ASP A 207 39.27 -41.04 20.56
N SER A 208 40.25 -41.93 20.83
CA SER A 208 40.47 -43.30 20.34
C SER A 208 40.80 -43.53 18.86
#